data_AF-A0AA42TF30-F1
#
_entry.id   AF-A0AA42TF30-F1
#
_cell.length_a   1.000
_cell.length_b   1.000
_cell.length_c   1.000
_cell.angle_alpha   90.00
_cell.angle_beta   90.00
_cell.angle_gamma   90.00
#
_symmetry.space_group_name_H-M   'P 1'
#
loop_
_entity.id
_entity.type
_entity.pdbx_description
1 polymer ?
#
loop_
_entity_poly.entity_id
_entity_poly.type
_entity_poly.pdbx_seq_one_letter_code
_entity_poly.pdbx_strand_id
1 'polypeptide(L)'
;MDATTIRTFPIDEMPHLMARLGKARVDRIRYSSSYTFPRPQSPRNTANPLLSFMQQYKAYDGSPVDDIILGIARLDHHSKAGKHSVPLSVTRLYNILQCMDVINTQEIRYMLGVDTRQAQKYLKAIKLCLFHIQKYINKQQIQAPE
;
A
#
# COMPACT_ATOMS: atom_id res chain seq x y z
N MET A 1 31.12 24.58 34.30
CA MET A 1 30.16 23.93 33.40
C MET A 1 30.83 23.87 32.05
N ASP A 2 31.37 22.71 31.65
CA ASP A 2 31.86 22.49 30.29
C ASP A 2 31.32 21.14 29.82
N ALA A 3 30.37 21.20 28.88
CA ALA A 3 29.76 20.02 28.29
C ALA A 3 30.82 19.25 27.50
N THR A 4 31.09 18.01 27.88
CA THR A 4 32.04 17.13 27.22
C THR A 4 31.50 16.78 25.82
N THR A 5 32.07 17.36 24.77
CA THR A 5 31.70 17.03 23.39
C THR A 5 32.08 15.57 23.10
N ILE A 6 31.08 14.69 23.03
CA ILE A 6 31.27 13.28 22.66
C ILE A 6 31.72 13.26 21.19
N ARG A 7 32.99 12.92 20.95
CA ARG A 7 33.50 12.71 19.59
C ARG A 7 32.92 11.40 19.05
N THR A 8 31.99 11.49 18.12
CA THR A 8 31.45 10.33 17.40
C THR A 8 32.41 9.97 16.28
N PHE A 9 33.02 8.79 16.35
CA PHE A 9 33.86 8.26 15.27
C PHE A 9 33.06 7.23 14.48
N PRO A 10 32.64 7.52 13.24
CA PRO A 10 31.90 6.56 12.44
C PRO A 10 32.79 5.36 12.14
N ILE A 11 32.21 4.15 12.21
CA ILE A 11 32.96 2.90 12.03
C ILE A 11 33.68 2.82 10.67
N ASP A 12 33.16 3.54 9.67
CA ASP A 12 33.71 3.62 8.32
C ASP A 12 35.06 4.35 8.24
N GLU A 13 35.39 5.19 9.23
CA GLU A 13 36.69 5.88 9.33
C GLU A 13 37.73 5.08 10.11
N MET A 14 37.41 3.84 10.54
CA MET A 14 38.27 3.00 11.39
C MET A 14 38.65 1.67 10.70
N PRO A 15 39.51 1.70 9.65
CA PRO A 15 39.74 0.55 8.77
C PRO A 15 40.37 -0.65 9.49
N HIS A 16 41.31 -0.43 10.41
CA HIS A 16 41.92 -1.51 11.19
C HIS A 16 40.93 -2.18 12.15
N LEU A 17 40.01 -1.40 12.73
CA LEU A 17 38.96 -1.91 13.59
C LEU A 17 37.92 -2.70 12.78
N MET A 18 37.55 -2.22 11.59
CA MET A 18 36.69 -2.95 10.66
C MET A 18 37.29 -4.31 10.28
N ALA A 19 38.58 -4.35 9.96
CA ALA A 19 39.29 -5.57 9.61
C ALA A 19 39.32 -6.58 10.77
N ARG A 20 39.55 -6.10 12.00
CA ARG A 20 39.55 -6.96 13.21
C ARG A 20 38.15 -7.45 13.61
N LEU A 21 37.12 -6.63 13.44
CA LEU A 21 35.74 -6.96 13.83
C LEU A 21 35.07 -7.90 12.81
N GLY A 22 35.48 -7.82 11.55
CA GLY A 22 34.88 -8.56 10.45
C GLY A 22 33.55 -7.94 9.99
N LYS A 23 33.18 -8.25 8.74
CA LYS A 23 32.07 -7.63 8.00
C LYS A 23 30.74 -7.63 8.78
N ALA A 24 30.40 -8.77 9.40
CA ALA A 24 29.15 -8.93 10.13
C ALA A 24 29.02 -8.00 11.36
N ARG A 25 30.10 -7.75 12.08
CA ARG A 25 30.07 -6.85 13.25
C ARG A 25 30.10 -5.38 12.83
N VAL A 26 30.81 -5.06 11.75
CA VAL A 26 30.80 -3.71 11.17
C VAL A 26 29.40 -3.33 10.68
N ASP A 27 28.73 -4.21 9.94
CA ASP A 27 27.37 -3.96 9.44
C ASP A 27 26.38 -3.75 10.59
N ARG A 28 26.54 -4.48 11.71
CA ARG A 28 25.75 -4.28 12.92
C ARG A 28 25.99 -2.90 13.55
N ILE A 29 27.24 -2.46 13.62
CA ILE A 29 27.58 -1.13 14.16
C ILE A 29 26.98 -0.04 13.28
N ARG A 30 27.13 -0.13 11.96
CA ARG A 30 26.50 0.79 11.00
C ARG A 30 24.99 0.87 11.18
N TYR A 31 24.35 -0.29 11.31
CA TYR A 31 22.91 -0.36 11.51
C TYR A 31 22.50 0.32 12.82
N SER A 32 23.27 0.13 13.90
CA SER A 32 23.00 0.77 15.19
C SER A 32 23.35 2.26 15.25
N SER A 33 24.36 2.71 14.50
CA SER A 33 24.84 4.10 14.52
C SER A 33 24.01 5.03 13.62
N SER A 34 23.35 4.47 12.59
CA SER A 34 22.60 5.25 11.60
C SER A 34 21.09 5.01 11.65
N TYR A 35 20.54 4.46 12.75
CA TYR A 35 19.11 4.17 12.84
C TYR A 35 18.28 5.38 13.27
N THR A 36 18.01 6.29 12.33
CA THR A 36 16.84 7.16 12.46
C THR A 36 15.61 6.28 12.23
N PHE A 37 14.69 6.27 13.20
CA PHE A 37 13.41 5.55 13.11
C PHE A 37 12.74 5.72 11.74
N PRO A 38 12.01 4.70 11.26
CA PRO A 38 11.23 4.84 10.04
C PRO A 38 10.33 6.07 10.18
N ARG A 39 10.40 6.97 9.19
CA ARG A 39 9.49 8.09 9.01
C ARG A 39 8.08 7.63 9.39
N PRO A 40 7.36 8.28 10.32
CA PRO A 40 5.97 7.94 10.54
C PRO A 40 5.30 8.07 9.17
N GLN A 41 4.88 6.94 8.61
CA GLN A 41 4.06 6.97 7.42
C GLN A 41 2.74 7.54 7.92
N SER A 42 2.60 8.87 7.84
CA SER A 42 1.27 9.46 7.86
C SER A 42 0.43 8.59 6.92
N PRO A 43 -0.70 8.02 7.38
CA PRO A 43 -1.50 7.16 6.54
C PRO A 43 -1.73 7.93 5.24
N ARG A 44 -1.23 7.37 4.13
CA ARG A 44 -1.38 8.00 2.81
C ARG A 44 -2.85 7.89 2.42
N ASN A 45 -3.62 8.82 2.97
CA ASN A 45 -5.04 8.96 2.79
C ASN A 45 -5.29 9.16 1.29
N THR A 46 -6.05 8.24 0.72
CA THR A 46 -6.50 8.29 -0.67
C THR A 46 -7.99 8.59 -0.60
N ALA A 47 -8.42 9.75 -1.08
CA ALA A 47 -9.85 10.07 -1.15
C ALA A 47 -10.57 9.12 -2.12
N ASN A 48 -11.81 8.78 -1.82
CA ASN A 48 -12.68 7.96 -2.65
C ASN A 48 -13.69 8.82 -3.41
N PRO A 49 -13.35 9.35 -4.60
CA PRO A 49 -14.28 10.18 -5.37
C PRO A 49 -15.50 9.41 -5.88
N LEU A 50 -15.47 8.08 -5.82
CA LEU A 50 -16.50 7.21 -6.37
C LEU A 50 -17.48 6.71 -5.30
N LEU A 51 -17.41 7.19 -4.05
CA LEU A 51 -18.20 6.68 -2.93
C LEU A 51 -19.71 6.62 -3.26
N SER A 52 -20.30 7.76 -3.60
CA SER A 52 -21.74 7.86 -3.90
C SER A 52 -22.14 7.07 -5.14
N PHE A 53 -21.25 7.02 -6.14
CA PHE A 53 -21.47 6.26 -7.37
C PHE A 53 -21.51 4.75 -7.08
N MET A 54 -20.53 4.25 -6.32
CA MET A 54 -20.37 2.82 -6.03
C MET A 54 -21.49 2.25 -5.16
N GLN A 55 -22.18 3.07 -4.36
CA GLN A 55 -23.30 2.64 -3.51
C GLN A 55 -24.50 2.09 -4.31
N GLN A 56 -24.60 2.41 -5.59
CA GLN A 56 -25.68 1.93 -6.46
C GLN A 56 -25.40 0.54 -7.05
N TYR A 57 -24.14 0.12 -7.07
CA TYR A 57 -23.70 -1.14 -7.68
C TYR A 57 -23.68 -2.28 -6.67
N LYS A 58 -23.80 -3.52 -7.15
CA LYS A 58 -23.70 -4.71 -6.30
C LYS A 58 -22.68 -5.68 -6.88
N ALA A 59 -21.99 -6.40 -6.01
CA ALA A 59 -21.06 -7.44 -6.46
C ALA A 59 -21.82 -8.50 -7.29
N TYR A 60 -21.22 -8.91 -8.41
CA TYR A 60 -21.79 -9.91 -9.32
C TYR A 60 -23.10 -9.47 -10.02
N ASP A 61 -23.30 -8.16 -10.20
CA ASP A 61 -24.46 -7.62 -10.91
C ASP A 61 -24.32 -7.67 -12.44
N GLY A 62 -23.16 -8.07 -12.97
CA GLY A 62 -22.89 -8.14 -14.41
C GLY A 62 -22.75 -6.78 -15.08
N SER A 63 -22.61 -5.70 -14.31
CA SER A 63 -22.33 -4.37 -14.84
C SER A 63 -20.89 -4.28 -15.36
N PRO A 64 -20.58 -3.33 -16.27
CA PRO A 64 -19.20 -3.08 -16.70
C PRO A 64 -18.26 -2.68 -15.54
N VAL A 65 -18.82 -2.12 -14.46
CA VAL A 65 -18.08 -1.79 -13.24
C VAL A 65 -17.69 -3.09 -12.51
N ASP A 66 -18.60 -4.05 -12.45
CA ASP A 66 -18.34 -5.36 -11.86
C ASP A 66 -17.25 -6.13 -12.61
N ASP A 67 -17.27 -6.11 -13.95
CA ASP A 67 -16.21 -6.71 -14.77
C ASP A 67 -14.82 -6.13 -14.47
N ILE A 68 -14.74 -4.81 -14.27
CA ILE A 68 -13.49 -4.13 -13.89
C ILE A 68 -13.01 -4.63 -12.52
N ILE A 69 -13.90 -4.67 -11.53
CA ILE A 69 -13.54 -5.09 -10.16
C ILE A 69 -13.16 -6.58 -10.14
N LEU A 70 -13.90 -7.43 -10.86
CA LEU A 70 -13.60 -8.86 -11.05
C LEU A 70 -12.23 -9.08 -11.68
N GLY A 71 -11.92 -8.33 -12.75
CA GLY A 71 -10.62 -8.38 -13.41
C GLY A 71 -9.49 -8.02 -12.46
N ILE A 72 -9.65 -6.93 -11.69
CA ILE A 72 -8.64 -6.47 -10.74
C ILE A 72 -8.48 -7.44 -9.56
N ALA A 73 -9.56 -8.04 -9.08
CA ALA A 73 -9.52 -9.02 -7.99
C ALA A 73 -8.68 -10.25 -8.35
N ARG A 74 -8.66 -10.63 -9.62
CA ARG A 74 -7.93 -11.80 -10.17
C ARG A 74 -6.49 -11.50 -10.56
N LEU A 75 -6.05 -10.24 -10.54
CA LEU A 75 -4.66 -9.89 -10.82
C LEU A 75 -3.69 -10.55 -9.83
N ASP A 76 -2.45 -10.75 -10.27
CA ASP A 76 -1.40 -11.22 -9.38
C ASP A 76 -0.95 -10.10 -8.43
N HIS A 77 -1.43 -10.16 -7.19
CA HIS A 77 -1.06 -9.23 -6.12
C HIS A 77 0.15 -9.72 -5.31
N HIS A 78 0.84 -10.78 -5.74
CA HIS A 78 2.05 -11.30 -5.09
C HIS A 78 3.34 -10.71 -5.66
N SER A 79 4.30 -10.48 -4.76
CA SER A 79 5.61 -9.91 -5.09
C SER A 79 6.68 -10.97 -5.41
N LYS A 80 6.32 -12.26 -5.46
CA LYS A 80 7.26 -13.37 -5.72
C LYS A 80 6.64 -14.32 -6.74
N ALA A 81 7.23 -14.36 -7.93
CA ALA A 81 6.90 -15.32 -8.97
C ALA A 81 7.00 -16.75 -8.40
N GLY A 82 5.96 -17.56 -8.58
CA GLY A 82 5.98 -19.00 -8.28
C GLY A 82 5.21 -19.48 -7.04
N LYS A 83 4.47 -18.63 -6.32
CA LYS A 83 3.45 -19.10 -5.36
C LYS A 83 2.06 -18.82 -5.91
N HIS A 84 1.14 -19.78 -5.79
CA HIS A 84 -0.26 -19.66 -6.20
C HIS A 84 -0.85 -18.31 -5.71
N SER A 85 -1.17 -17.42 -6.64
CA SER A 85 -1.84 -16.16 -6.34
C SER A 85 -3.28 -16.47 -5.98
N VAL A 86 -3.66 -16.18 -4.74
CA VAL A 86 -5.06 -16.26 -4.30
C VAL A 86 -5.71 -14.92 -4.67
N PRO A 87 -6.79 -14.93 -5.49
CA PRO A 87 -7.53 -13.72 -5.83
C PRO A 87 -8.01 -12.97 -4.59
N LEU A 88 -8.13 -11.65 -4.70
CA LEU A 88 -8.77 -10.84 -3.67
C LEU A 88 -10.28 -11.09 -3.68
N SER A 89 -10.93 -10.88 -2.53
CA SER A 89 -12.38 -10.97 -2.45
C SER A 89 -13.02 -9.75 -3.12
N VAL A 90 -13.83 -10.02 -4.14
CA VAL A 90 -14.62 -9.00 -4.88
C VAL A 90 -15.54 -8.25 -3.92
N THR A 91 -16.30 -8.97 -3.10
CA THR A 91 -17.21 -8.38 -2.10
C THR A 91 -16.48 -7.45 -1.14
N ARG A 92 -15.25 -7.78 -0.71
CA ARG A 92 -14.45 -6.90 0.15
C ARG A 92 -13.99 -5.64 -0.58
N LEU A 93 -13.69 -5.72 -1.89
CA LEU A 93 -13.38 -4.53 -2.70
C LEU A 93 -14.59 -3.61 -2.81
N TYR A 94 -15.78 -4.16 -3.06
CA TYR A 94 -17.04 -3.39 -3.06
C TYR A 94 -17.27 -2.68 -1.74
N ASN A 95 -17.15 -3.39 -0.62
CA ASN A 95 -17.36 -2.79 0.71
C ASN A 95 -16.42 -1.60 0.96
N ILE A 96 -15.14 -1.72 0.60
CA ILE A 96 -14.19 -0.59 0.72
C ILE A 96 -14.65 0.59 -0.15
N LEU A 97 -14.99 0.35 -1.42
CA LEU A 97 -15.41 1.38 -2.37
C LEU A 97 -16.73 2.06 -1.99
N GLN A 98 -17.63 1.37 -1.30
CA GLN A 98 -18.98 1.85 -0.94
C GLN A 98 -19.06 2.53 0.42
N CYS A 99 -18.15 2.19 1.34
CA CYS A 99 -18.24 2.61 2.74
C CYS A 99 -17.11 3.54 3.19
N MET A 100 -15.95 3.56 2.51
CA MET A 100 -14.82 4.37 2.92
C MET A 100 -14.70 5.63 2.08
N ASP A 101 -14.88 6.79 2.70
CA ASP A 101 -14.60 8.10 2.10
C ASP A 101 -13.09 8.36 1.96
N VAL A 102 -12.33 8.02 3.02
CA VAL A 102 -10.87 8.11 3.02
C VAL A 102 -10.26 6.72 3.16
N ILE A 103 -9.54 6.31 2.12
CA ILE A 103 -8.97 4.96 2.01
C ILE A 103 -7.49 5.00 2.38
N ASN A 104 -7.14 4.28 3.45
CA ASN A 104 -5.75 4.04 3.81
C ASN A 104 -5.57 2.60 4.34
N THR A 105 -4.32 2.17 4.50
CA THR A 105 -4.04 0.80 4.95
C THR A 105 -4.61 0.50 6.32
N GLN A 106 -4.62 1.46 7.26
CA GLN A 106 -5.10 1.28 8.62
C GLN A 106 -6.61 1.07 8.66
N GLU A 107 -7.37 1.91 7.95
CA GLU A 107 -8.84 1.81 7.82
C GLU A 107 -9.24 0.48 7.18
N ILE A 108 -8.57 0.07 6.09
CA ILE A 108 -8.80 -1.24 5.47
C ILE A 108 -8.53 -2.37 6.45
N ARG A 109 -7.47 -2.25 7.25
CA ARG A 109 -7.11 -3.25 8.25
C ARG A 109 -8.18 -3.38 9.32
N TYR A 110 -8.70 -2.25 9.79
CA TYR A 110 -9.76 -2.19 10.79
C TYR A 110 -11.07 -2.76 10.24
N MET A 111 -11.50 -2.31 9.06
CA MET A 111 -12.73 -2.78 8.42
C MET A 111 -12.72 -4.28 8.10
N LEU A 112 -11.60 -4.79 7.58
CA LEU A 112 -11.53 -6.18 7.10
C LEU A 112 -10.94 -7.17 8.11
N GLY A 113 -10.37 -6.69 9.22
CA GLY A 113 -9.70 -7.54 10.21
C GLY A 113 -8.51 -8.34 9.66
N VAL A 114 -7.78 -7.80 8.68
CA VAL A 114 -6.67 -8.49 8.00
C VAL A 114 -5.30 -8.02 8.47
N ASP A 115 -4.24 -8.72 8.11
CA ASP A 115 -2.88 -8.23 8.39
C ASP A 115 -2.51 -7.00 7.52
N THR A 116 -1.44 -6.29 7.90
CA THR A 116 -0.99 -5.08 7.19
C THR A 116 -0.61 -5.37 5.75
N ARG A 117 -0.04 -6.54 5.46
CA ARG A 117 0.39 -6.90 4.10
C ARG A 117 -0.80 -7.10 3.17
N GLN A 118 -1.84 -7.76 3.65
CA GLN A 118 -3.07 -7.99 2.93
C GLN A 118 -3.87 -6.70 2.78
N ALA A 119 -3.92 -5.84 3.81
CA ALA A 119 -4.51 -4.50 3.69
C ALA A 119 -3.79 -3.64 2.63
N GLN A 120 -2.46 -3.73 2.54
CA GLN A 120 -1.70 -3.06 1.48
C GLN A 120 -2.03 -3.60 0.07
N LYS A 121 -2.27 -4.90 -0.08
CA LYS A 121 -2.74 -5.47 -1.36
C LYS A 121 -4.11 -4.93 -1.75
N TYR A 122 -5.06 -4.91 -0.81
CA TYR A 122 -6.37 -4.29 -1.03
C TYR A 122 -6.23 -2.82 -1.40
N LEU A 123 -5.39 -2.04 -0.70
CA LEU A 123 -5.17 -0.63 -1.03
C LEU A 123 -4.65 -0.44 -2.47
N LYS A 124 -3.72 -1.29 -2.93
CA LYS A 124 -3.20 -1.25 -4.29
C LYS A 124 -4.29 -1.60 -5.32
N ALA A 125 -5.05 -2.65 -5.07
CA ALA A 125 -6.17 -3.05 -5.93
C ALA A 125 -7.22 -1.95 -6.04
N ILE A 126 -7.59 -1.34 -4.91
CA ILE A 126 -8.56 -0.24 -4.87
C ILE A 126 -8.09 0.97 -5.67
N LYS A 127 -6.81 1.32 -5.61
CA LYS A 127 -6.27 2.41 -6.45
C LYS A 127 -6.43 2.13 -7.95
N LEU A 128 -6.25 0.87 -8.37
CA LEU A 128 -6.52 0.47 -9.74
C LEU A 128 -8.02 0.55 -10.05
N CYS A 129 -8.89 0.11 -9.14
CA CYS A 129 -10.34 0.21 -9.33
C CYS A 129 -10.76 1.67 -9.52
N LEU A 130 -10.33 2.57 -8.64
CA LEU A 130 -10.62 4.00 -8.73
C LEU A 130 -10.21 4.56 -10.10
N PHE A 131 -9.00 4.24 -10.57
CA PHE A 131 -8.51 4.70 -11.86
C PHE A 131 -9.35 4.18 -13.03
N HIS A 132 -9.60 2.87 -13.10
CA HIS A 132 -10.30 2.26 -14.23
C HIS A 132 -11.79 2.60 -14.26
N ILE A 133 -12.46 2.67 -13.11
CA ILE A 133 -13.86 3.05 -13.03
C ILE A 133 -14.01 4.54 -13.37
N GLN A 134 -13.14 5.42 -12.88
CA GLN A 134 -13.16 6.83 -13.27
C GLN A 134 -12.96 7.00 -14.78
N LYS A 135 -12.02 6.26 -15.38
CA LYS A 135 -11.81 6.27 -16.82
C LYS A 135 -13.05 5.81 -17.59
N TYR A 136 -13.74 4.78 -17.10
CA TYR A 136 -15.00 4.31 -17.67
C TYR A 136 -16.08 5.40 -17.62
N ILE A 137 -16.29 6.02 -16.45
CA ILE A 137 -17.26 7.11 -16.26
C ILE A 137 -16.98 8.27 -17.23
N ASN A 138 -15.73 8.73 -17.29
CA ASN A 138 -15.35 9.82 -18.20
C ASN A 138 -15.61 9.46 -19.66
N LYS A 139 -15.40 8.21 -20.05
CA LYS A 139 -15.70 7.74 -21.41
C LYS A 139 -17.20 7.79 -21.71
N GLN A 140 -18.06 7.42 -20.76
CA GLN A 140 -19.52 7.49 -20.93
C GLN A 140 -20.00 8.93 -21.11
N GLN A 141 -19.42 9.88 -20.37
CA GLN A 141 -19.75 11.31 -20.48
C GLN A 141 -19.40 11.89 -21.87
N ILE A 142 -18.32 11.41 -22.51
CA ILE A 142 -17.91 11.86 -23.85
C ILE A 142 -18.82 11.29 -24.96
N GLN A 143 -19.48 10.15 -24.70
CA GLN A 143 -20.31 9.43 -25.68
C GLN A 143 -21.79 9.82 -25.64
N ALA A 144 -22.18 10.76 -24.78
CA ALA A 144 -23.46 11.44 -24.85
C ALA A 144 -23.28 12.84 -25.45
N PRO A 145 -23.00 12.99 -26.76
CA PRO A 145 -23.25 14.25 -27.42
C PRO A 145 -24.78 14.44 -27.52
N GLU A 146 -25.24 15.64 -27.19
CA GLU A 146 -26.60 16.12 -27.46
C GLU A 146 -26.98 15.97 -28.94
#